data_AF-A0A6P0KQB7-F1
#
_entry.id   AF-A0A6P0KQB7-F1
#
_cell.length_a   1.000
_cell.length_b   1.000
_cell.length_c   1.000
_cell.angle_alpha   90.00
_cell.angle_beta   90.00
_cell.angle_gamma   90.00
#
_symmetry.space_group_name_H-M   'P 1'
#
loop_
_entity.id
_entity.type
_entity.pdbx_description
1 polymer ?
#
loop_
_entity_poly.entity_id
_entity_poly.type
_entity_poly.pdbx_seq_one_letter_code
_entity_poly.pdbx_strand_id
1 'polypeptide(L)'
;MSELFLWQLAYHLSGSTLLGITEQEPLGSLPIPIRTATLKTVKKFKPDAIDLRLNQKSPLDFAEGEYELVENCDYKSSLQFETIEKQDNNSTDRLLRLLQKLPERYPSYQQVALELLRQAVDNGKSHLAVADFQPSVATLALAFLDTVALVERVALLYGLPVILPKVEIYLVGSIDEFGVTQLLHQYRGVDLTETTNRIDSSQTSVALVTTQELPKDVDFVSATESLNRYPPENSHSFNDLEKIAARFVAKVGDVSPLPAHPVSFERPTLDYFARRYFLIAELKPEQVQLIQKALGNESILGLLPTGFGKSLIFQLYALLIPRTTLVISPLNALIRDQVHNLNRIGLKCVESITYSDSAKKKQDKLENLHSGLYRLLYISPERLQISEFYNDLKAKIQESPVSALVIDEAHCVSEWGHDFRPAYLQIERLQQTLEDACGRKIPIIALTATASEPVRKDIMRVLRLSQDSIEQLASSDRPNFSLSVHPVSKPQQKPDVLADLLKEVVPQILSIPFEELILKGDKPVHAGVIFSGSPRVVMII
;
A
#
# COMPACT_ATOMS: atom_id res chain seq x y z
N MET A 1 -24.61 13.70 5.10
CA MET A 1 -24.34 12.55 4.21
C MET A 1 -25.04 11.34 4.81
N SER A 2 -25.64 10.46 4.02
CA SER A 2 -26.37 9.28 4.52
C SER A 2 -25.40 8.29 5.19
N GLU A 3 -25.86 7.51 6.18
CA GLU A 3 -25.06 6.44 6.81
C GLU A 3 -24.53 5.43 5.78
N LEU A 4 -25.29 5.19 4.70
CA LEU A 4 -24.86 4.36 3.56
C LEU A 4 -23.54 4.82 2.94
N PHE A 5 -23.25 6.12 2.97
CA PHE A 5 -22.07 6.70 2.36
C PHE A 5 -20.77 6.29 3.08
N LEU A 6 -20.81 6.20 4.42
CA LEU A 6 -19.67 5.70 5.20
C LEU A 6 -19.30 4.28 4.80
N TRP A 7 -20.30 3.41 4.71
CA TRP A 7 -20.09 2.00 4.40
C TRP A 7 -19.60 1.78 2.96
N GLN A 8 -20.04 2.62 2.03
CA GLN A 8 -19.48 2.66 0.66
C GLN A 8 -18.00 3.03 0.67
N LEU A 9 -17.62 4.10 1.36
CA LEU A 9 -16.21 4.50 1.49
C LEU A 9 -15.38 3.41 2.16
N ALA A 10 -15.85 2.86 3.29
CA ALA A 10 -15.15 1.81 4.00
C ALA A 10 -14.95 0.57 3.10
N TYR A 11 -15.96 0.19 2.31
CA TYR A 11 -15.83 -0.90 1.35
C TYR A 11 -14.78 -0.62 0.27
N HIS A 12 -14.79 0.57 -0.33
CA HIS A 12 -13.86 0.95 -1.41
C HIS A 12 -12.41 1.22 -0.98
N LEU A 13 -12.19 1.45 0.32
CA LEU A 13 -10.87 1.58 0.95
C LEU A 13 -10.43 0.28 1.65
N SER A 14 -11.28 -0.75 1.62
CA SER A 14 -10.99 -2.03 2.25
C SER A 14 -9.99 -2.87 1.46
N GLY A 15 -9.42 -3.88 2.12
CA GLY A 15 -8.59 -4.86 1.42
C GLY A 15 -9.38 -5.64 0.37
N SER A 16 -10.68 -5.86 0.58
CA SER A 16 -11.55 -6.58 -0.34
C SER A 16 -11.68 -5.95 -1.73
N THR A 17 -11.37 -4.65 -1.88
CA THR A 17 -11.45 -3.93 -3.17
C THR A 17 -10.08 -3.55 -3.71
N LEU A 18 -9.12 -3.23 -2.84
CA LEU A 18 -7.81 -2.72 -3.24
C LEU A 18 -6.75 -3.83 -3.37
N LEU A 19 -6.90 -4.91 -2.60
CA LEU A 19 -5.90 -5.96 -2.45
C LEU A 19 -6.34 -7.25 -3.14
N GLY A 20 -5.37 -8.05 -3.60
CA GLY A 20 -5.69 -9.37 -4.12
C GLY A 20 -4.47 -10.26 -4.34
N ILE A 21 -4.74 -11.57 -4.45
CA ILE A 21 -3.74 -12.63 -4.59
C ILE A 21 -3.15 -12.67 -6.00
N THR A 22 -1.83 -12.75 -6.11
CA THR A 22 -1.12 -13.03 -7.38
C THR A 22 -0.26 -14.28 -7.23
N GLU A 23 0.21 -14.84 -8.34
CA GLU A 23 1.15 -15.97 -8.29
C GLU A 23 2.46 -15.61 -7.57
N GLN A 24 2.88 -14.35 -7.68
CA GLN A 24 4.10 -13.83 -7.06
C GLN A 24 3.90 -13.39 -5.61
N GLU A 25 2.66 -13.14 -5.20
CA GLU A 25 2.30 -12.67 -3.86
C GLU A 25 1.00 -13.33 -3.37
N PRO A 26 1.11 -14.55 -2.79
CA PRO A 26 -0.04 -15.35 -2.36
C PRO A 26 -0.80 -14.76 -1.18
N LEU A 27 -0.14 -13.95 -0.34
CA LEU A 27 -0.77 -13.25 0.78
C LEU A 27 -1.36 -11.89 0.34
N GLY A 28 -1.37 -11.64 -0.98
CA GLY A 28 -1.97 -10.54 -1.76
C GLY A 28 -3.05 -9.71 -1.09
N SER A 29 -4.09 -10.41 -0.70
CA SER A 29 -5.37 -9.91 -0.20
C SER A 29 -5.37 -9.48 1.26
N LEU A 30 -4.28 -9.74 2.00
CA LEU A 30 -4.15 -9.34 3.40
C LEU A 30 -3.51 -7.94 3.48
N PRO A 31 -4.08 -7.04 4.30
CA PRO A 31 -3.39 -5.83 4.70
C PRO A 31 -1.99 -6.18 5.24
N ILE A 32 -1.00 -5.35 4.90
CA ILE A 32 0.40 -5.60 5.22
C ILE A 32 0.65 -5.95 6.71
N PRO A 33 0.01 -5.28 7.69
CA PRO A 33 0.19 -5.64 9.10
C PRO A 33 -0.29 -7.07 9.43
N ILE A 34 -1.39 -7.53 8.83
CA ILE A 34 -1.90 -8.90 8.98
C ILE A 34 -0.94 -9.87 8.29
N ARG A 35 -0.51 -9.55 7.06
CA ARG A 35 0.48 -10.32 6.31
C ARG A 35 1.75 -10.58 7.12
N THR A 36 2.26 -9.53 7.76
CA THR A 36 3.44 -9.56 8.61
C THR A 36 3.23 -10.44 9.84
N ALA A 37 2.08 -10.31 10.50
CA ALA A 37 1.71 -11.14 11.64
C ALA A 37 1.63 -12.63 11.25
N THR A 38 1.03 -12.94 10.09
CA THR A 38 0.95 -14.30 9.53
C THR A 38 2.33 -14.88 9.30
N LEU A 39 3.21 -14.15 8.60
CA LEU A 39 4.57 -14.60 8.32
C LEU A 39 5.38 -14.82 9.60
N LYS A 40 5.34 -13.89 10.57
CA LYS A 40 5.99 -14.05 11.87
C LYS A 40 5.48 -15.27 12.64
N THR A 41 4.18 -15.53 12.56
CA THR A 41 3.55 -16.70 13.18
C THR A 41 4.10 -17.98 12.58
N VAL A 42 4.13 -18.08 11.24
CA VAL A 42 4.67 -19.25 10.57
C VAL A 42 6.16 -19.45 10.90
N LYS A 43 6.97 -18.38 10.91
CA LYS A 43 8.39 -18.46 11.30
C LYS A 43 8.59 -19.04 12.70
N LYS A 44 7.74 -18.67 13.66
CA LYS A 44 7.85 -19.15 15.05
C LYS A 44 7.65 -20.66 15.13
N PHE A 45 6.69 -21.21 14.39
CA PHE A 45 6.35 -22.63 14.45
C PHE A 45 7.15 -23.50 13.49
N LYS A 46 7.60 -22.95 12.37
CA LYS A 46 8.42 -23.66 11.38
C LYS A 46 9.48 -22.73 10.78
N PRO A 47 10.58 -22.49 11.53
CA PRO A 47 11.64 -21.56 11.12
C PRO A 47 12.22 -21.87 9.74
N ASP A 48 12.29 -23.16 9.38
CA ASP A 48 12.89 -23.62 8.12
C ASP A 48 11.91 -23.66 6.94
N ALA A 49 10.60 -23.47 7.16
CA ALA A 49 9.62 -23.45 6.06
C ALA A 49 9.56 -22.13 5.32
N ILE A 50 10.00 -21.04 5.94
CA ILE A 50 9.98 -19.72 5.35
C ILE A 50 11.29 -19.02 5.73
N ASP A 51 12.14 -18.73 4.75
CA ASP A 51 13.30 -17.84 4.93
C ASP A 51 12.81 -16.39 5.04
N LEU A 52 12.33 -16.03 6.22
CA LEU A 52 11.91 -14.67 6.54
C LEU A 52 13.12 -13.81 6.88
N ARG A 53 13.73 -13.21 5.86
CA ARG A 53 14.75 -12.16 6.07
C ARG A 53 14.04 -10.83 6.31
N LEU A 54 13.94 -10.46 7.58
CA LEU A 54 13.61 -9.09 7.95
C LEU A 54 14.89 -8.29 7.72
N ASN A 55 14.94 -7.47 6.67
CA ASN A 55 16.09 -6.56 6.50
C ASN A 55 16.16 -5.65 7.73
N GLN A 56 17.28 -5.72 8.44
CA GLN A 56 17.68 -4.61 9.29
C GLN A 56 18.06 -3.45 8.38
N LYS A 57 17.70 -2.23 8.80
CA LYS A 57 18.03 -0.94 8.16
C LYS A 57 19.32 -1.04 7.32
N SER A 58 19.18 -1.00 5.99
CA SER A 58 20.33 -0.78 5.12
C SER A 58 20.63 0.73 5.09
N PRO A 59 21.91 1.16 5.20
CA PRO A 59 22.28 2.57 5.09
C PRO A 59 22.04 3.20 3.70
N LEU A 60 21.69 2.39 2.69
CA LEU A 60 21.52 2.78 1.29
C LEU A 60 20.06 2.74 0.81
N ASP A 61 19.14 2.33 1.68
CA ASP A 61 17.71 2.23 1.37
C ASP A 61 16.99 3.46 1.95
N PHE A 62 16.67 4.42 1.07
CA PHE A 62 16.17 5.74 1.48
C PHE A 62 14.64 5.83 1.57
N ALA A 63 13.96 4.76 1.12
CA ALA A 63 12.62 4.46 1.59
C ALA A 63 12.73 3.89 3.00
N GLU A 64 12.03 4.49 3.95
CA GLU A 64 11.96 3.93 5.29
C GLU A 64 11.31 2.54 5.22
N GLY A 65 12.13 1.51 5.38
CA GLY A 65 11.69 0.12 5.54
C GLY A 65 11.08 -0.49 4.29
N GLU A 66 11.88 -0.72 3.25
CA GLU A 66 11.49 -1.65 2.19
C GLU A 66 11.79 -3.10 2.61
N TYR A 67 10.78 -3.95 2.44
CA TYR A 67 10.94 -5.39 2.39
C TYR A 67 11.59 -5.77 1.06
N GLU A 68 12.68 -6.52 1.08
CA GLU A 68 12.81 -7.53 0.03
C GLU A 68 11.96 -8.73 0.45
N LEU A 69 10.87 -8.96 -0.30
CA LEU A 69 10.31 -10.30 -0.46
C LEU A 69 11.48 -11.21 -0.82
N VAL A 70 11.84 -12.15 0.07
CA VAL A 70 12.81 -13.18 -0.29
C VAL A 70 12.18 -13.97 -1.42
N GLU A 71 12.68 -13.74 -2.63
CA GLU A 71 12.27 -14.38 -3.90
C GLU A 71 12.36 -15.91 -3.85
N ASN A 72 12.96 -16.47 -2.79
CA ASN A 72 13.12 -17.90 -2.56
C ASN A 72 12.27 -18.45 -1.40
N CYS A 73 11.16 -17.78 -1.04
CA CYS A 73 10.02 -18.61 -0.65
C CYS A 73 9.59 -19.33 -1.91
N ASP A 74 10.06 -20.56 -2.08
CA ASP A 74 9.56 -21.45 -3.10
C ASP A 74 8.14 -21.85 -2.70
N TYR A 75 7.22 -20.89 -2.82
CA TYR A 75 5.79 -21.09 -2.73
C TYR A 75 5.40 -22.21 -3.69
N LYS A 76 6.11 -22.37 -4.82
CA LYS A 76 5.87 -23.46 -5.77
C LYS A 76 6.33 -24.83 -5.27
N SER A 77 7.48 -25.03 -4.62
CA SER A 77 7.79 -26.33 -3.99
C SER A 77 6.98 -26.61 -2.73
N SER A 78 6.43 -25.57 -2.10
CA SER A 78 5.42 -25.72 -1.03
C SER A 78 3.96 -25.83 -1.54
N LEU A 79 3.70 -25.57 -2.82
CA LEU A 79 2.42 -25.75 -3.52
C LEU A 79 2.42 -26.95 -4.49
N GLN A 80 3.58 -27.50 -4.85
CA GLN A 80 3.75 -28.79 -5.54
C GLN A 80 3.62 -29.93 -4.52
N PHE A 81 2.45 -30.06 -3.92
CA PHE A 81 2.10 -31.27 -3.18
C PHE A 81 0.81 -31.80 -3.79
N GLU A 82 0.99 -32.75 -4.71
CA GLU A 82 -0.07 -33.58 -5.26
C GLU A 82 -0.94 -34.10 -4.11
N THR A 83 -2.24 -33.84 -4.22
CA THR A 83 -3.32 -34.61 -3.59
C THR A 83 -2.98 -35.16 -2.20
N ILE A 84 -2.88 -34.30 -1.18
CA ILE A 84 -2.88 -34.76 0.22
C ILE A 84 -4.33 -35.14 0.58
N GLU A 85 -4.85 -36.17 -0.08
CA GLU A 85 -5.83 -37.04 0.54
C GLU A 85 -5.07 -38.04 1.41
N LYS A 86 -5.31 -37.91 2.72
CA LYS A 86 -5.05 -38.89 3.80
C LYS A 86 -3.62 -38.90 4.37
N GLN A 87 -3.61 -38.75 5.70
CA GLN A 87 -2.63 -39.31 6.67
C GLN A 87 -1.41 -38.50 7.10
N ASP A 88 -1.50 -37.18 7.33
CA ASP A 88 -0.57 -36.57 8.28
C ASP A 88 -1.21 -35.49 9.16
N ASN A 89 -1.46 -35.84 10.42
CA ASN A 89 -2.00 -34.97 11.49
C ASN A 89 -0.95 -33.96 12.02
N ASN A 90 0.15 -33.78 11.30
CA ASN A 90 1.34 -33.04 11.72
C ASN A 90 1.16 -31.52 11.56
N SER A 91 1.89 -30.76 12.38
CA SER A 91 1.95 -29.29 12.40
C SER A 91 2.23 -28.63 11.04
N THR A 92 2.82 -29.37 10.10
CA THR A 92 3.08 -28.91 8.72
C THR A 92 1.81 -28.67 7.90
N ASP A 93 0.78 -29.53 7.98
CA ASP A 93 -0.51 -29.32 7.29
C ASP A 93 -1.24 -28.07 7.83
N ARG A 94 -0.96 -27.72 9.09
CA ARG A 94 -1.65 -26.67 9.84
C ARG A 94 -1.17 -25.26 9.48
N LEU A 95 0.13 -25.07 9.27
CA LEU A 95 0.70 -23.78 8.83
C LEU A 95 0.40 -23.48 7.35
N LEU A 96 0.30 -24.51 6.52
CA LEU A 96 -0.10 -24.36 5.11
C LEU A 96 -1.50 -23.74 4.99
N ARG A 97 -2.41 -24.08 5.90
CA ARG A 97 -3.75 -23.44 5.95
C ARG A 97 -3.69 -21.94 6.25
N LEU A 98 -2.77 -21.47 7.09
CA LEU A 98 -2.57 -20.02 7.32
C LEU A 98 -2.12 -19.30 6.04
N LEU A 99 -1.27 -19.94 5.23
CA LEU A 99 -0.73 -19.33 4.01
C LEU A 99 -1.68 -19.42 2.81
N GLN A 100 -2.59 -20.39 2.80
CA GLN A 100 -3.54 -20.63 1.71
C GLN A 100 -4.94 -20.09 2.02
N LYS A 101 -5.56 -20.56 3.11
CA LYS A 101 -6.97 -20.25 3.41
C LYS A 101 -7.17 -18.82 3.90
N LEU A 102 -6.26 -18.29 4.71
CA LEU A 102 -6.40 -16.93 5.24
C LEU A 102 -6.51 -15.88 4.12
N PRO A 103 -5.53 -15.75 3.19
CA PRO A 103 -5.65 -14.75 2.13
C PRO A 103 -6.84 -15.04 1.20
N GLU A 104 -7.15 -16.29 0.91
CA GLU A 104 -8.28 -16.67 0.06
C GLU A 104 -9.63 -16.20 0.66
N ARG A 105 -9.82 -16.41 1.96
CA ARG A 105 -11.08 -16.13 2.64
C ARG A 105 -11.19 -14.71 3.20
N TYR A 106 -10.07 -14.05 3.50
CA TYR A 106 -10.07 -12.75 4.19
C TYR A 106 -10.98 -11.68 3.53
N PRO A 107 -10.98 -11.50 2.19
CA PRO A 107 -11.88 -10.54 1.54
C PRO A 107 -13.36 -10.77 1.86
N SER A 108 -13.83 -12.02 1.87
CA SER A 108 -15.20 -12.38 2.22
C SER A 108 -15.51 -12.07 3.68
N TYR A 109 -14.61 -12.44 4.59
CA TYR A 109 -14.76 -12.17 6.01
C TYR A 109 -14.78 -10.67 6.32
N GLN A 110 -13.99 -9.87 5.61
CA GLN A 110 -14.01 -8.41 5.73
C GLN A 110 -15.34 -7.81 5.23
N GLN A 111 -15.91 -8.33 4.15
CA GLN A 111 -17.25 -7.92 3.68
C GLN A 111 -18.35 -8.28 4.69
N VAL A 112 -18.28 -9.46 5.31
CA VAL A 112 -19.19 -9.87 6.38
C VAL A 112 -19.06 -8.94 7.59
N ALA A 113 -17.84 -8.63 8.02
CA ALA A 113 -17.61 -7.71 9.13
C ALA A 113 -18.19 -6.32 8.86
N LEU A 114 -18.01 -5.78 7.65
CA LEU A 114 -18.60 -4.50 7.23
C LEU A 114 -20.13 -4.53 7.33
N GLU A 115 -20.78 -5.58 6.80
CA GLU A 115 -22.24 -5.66 6.79
C GLU A 115 -22.83 -5.86 8.19
N LEU A 116 -22.19 -6.67 9.04
CA LEU A 116 -22.65 -6.87 10.41
C LEU A 116 -22.50 -5.60 11.26
N LEU A 117 -21.39 -4.87 11.11
CA LEU A 117 -21.22 -3.57 11.76
C LEU A 117 -22.26 -2.56 11.26
N ARG A 118 -22.53 -2.51 9.95
CA ARG A 118 -23.59 -1.67 9.39
C ARG A 118 -24.94 -1.98 10.00
N GLN A 119 -25.36 -3.25 9.99
CA GLN A 119 -26.65 -3.64 10.57
C GLN A 119 -26.74 -3.30 12.05
N ALA A 120 -25.65 -3.45 12.81
CA ALA A 120 -25.63 -3.09 14.22
C ALA A 120 -25.84 -1.58 14.42
N VAL A 121 -25.17 -0.74 13.62
CA VAL A 121 -25.32 0.72 13.65
C VAL A 121 -26.73 1.14 13.22
N ASP A 122 -27.21 0.65 12.07
CA ASP A 122 -28.55 0.98 11.54
C ASP A 122 -29.69 0.59 12.51
N ASN A 123 -29.49 -0.48 13.28
CA ASN A 123 -30.46 -0.94 14.28
C ASN A 123 -30.25 -0.31 15.67
N GLY A 124 -29.33 0.66 15.81
CA GLY A 124 -29.04 1.35 17.06
C GLY A 124 -28.49 0.44 18.17
N LYS A 125 -27.80 -0.65 17.80
CA LYS A 125 -27.21 -1.58 18.77
C LYS A 125 -26.02 -0.90 19.45
N SER A 126 -25.96 -0.94 20.78
CA SER A 126 -24.79 -0.52 21.55
C SER A 126 -23.72 -1.61 21.67
N HIS A 127 -24.09 -2.84 21.35
CA HIS A 127 -23.29 -4.03 21.54
C HIS A 127 -23.48 -5.01 20.36
N LEU A 128 -22.39 -5.59 19.88
CA LEU A 128 -22.36 -6.62 18.85
C LEU A 128 -21.50 -7.79 19.34
N ALA A 129 -22.13 -8.93 19.57
CA ALA A 129 -21.43 -10.17 19.92
C ALA A 129 -21.39 -11.11 18.71
N VAL A 130 -20.20 -11.64 18.43
CA VAL A 130 -19.95 -12.56 17.32
C VAL A 130 -19.26 -13.79 17.87
N ALA A 131 -19.72 -14.98 17.50
CA ALA A 131 -19.15 -16.24 17.96
C ALA A 131 -18.57 -17.03 16.79
N ASP A 132 -17.28 -17.33 16.82
CA ASP A 132 -16.60 -18.24 15.89
C ASP A 132 -16.45 -19.61 16.57
N PHE A 133 -17.22 -20.61 16.11
CA PHE A 133 -17.42 -21.85 16.86
C PHE A 133 -16.28 -22.85 16.81
N GLN A 134 -15.42 -22.75 15.80
CA GLN A 134 -14.23 -23.59 15.62
C GLN A 134 -13.27 -22.83 14.68
N PRO A 135 -12.58 -21.80 15.18
CA PRO A 135 -11.75 -20.95 14.34
C PRO A 135 -10.55 -21.74 13.82
N SER A 136 -10.52 -22.01 12.51
CA SER A 136 -9.39 -22.70 11.89
C SER A 136 -8.16 -21.80 11.75
N VAL A 137 -8.35 -20.49 11.52
CA VAL A 137 -7.29 -19.51 11.20
C VAL A 137 -7.57 -18.12 11.82
N ALA A 138 -8.61 -17.97 12.64
CA ALA A 138 -9.06 -16.69 13.22
C ALA A 138 -9.39 -15.59 12.19
N THR A 139 -9.76 -15.98 10.97
CA THR A 139 -10.06 -15.06 9.86
C THR A 139 -11.17 -14.07 10.23
N LEU A 140 -12.22 -14.53 10.91
CA LEU A 140 -13.32 -13.68 11.38
C LEU A 140 -12.84 -12.64 12.38
N ALA A 141 -12.09 -13.07 13.40
CA ALA A 141 -11.54 -12.16 14.39
C ALA A 141 -10.67 -11.10 13.72
N LEU A 142 -9.68 -11.50 12.92
CA LEU A 142 -8.81 -10.58 12.18
C LEU A 142 -9.60 -9.60 11.30
N ALA A 143 -10.62 -10.07 10.60
CA ALA A 143 -11.47 -9.22 9.78
C ALA A 143 -12.21 -8.17 10.62
N PHE A 144 -12.80 -8.53 11.75
CA PHE A 144 -13.45 -7.55 12.65
C PHE A 144 -12.45 -6.57 13.25
N LEU A 145 -11.31 -7.06 13.76
CA LEU A 145 -10.26 -6.21 14.34
C LEU A 145 -9.76 -5.18 13.32
N ASP A 146 -9.60 -5.57 12.05
CA ASP A 146 -9.16 -4.69 10.97
C ASP A 146 -10.26 -3.74 10.51
N THR A 147 -11.47 -4.25 10.30
CA THR A 147 -12.61 -3.47 9.80
C THR A 147 -13.05 -2.38 10.77
N VAL A 148 -13.05 -2.63 12.09
CA VAL A 148 -13.37 -1.60 13.08
C VAL A 148 -12.39 -0.42 12.96
N ALA A 149 -11.08 -0.72 12.94
CA ALA A 149 -10.06 0.31 12.77
C ALA A 149 -10.19 1.05 11.42
N LEU A 150 -10.45 0.31 10.33
CA LEU A 150 -10.68 0.90 9.01
C LEU A 150 -11.87 1.87 9.01
N VAL A 151 -13.03 1.44 9.53
CA VAL A 151 -14.26 2.25 9.52
C VAL A 151 -14.09 3.52 10.34
N GLU A 152 -13.46 3.45 11.51
CA GLU A 152 -13.15 4.65 12.30
C GLU A 152 -12.23 5.62 11.55
N ARG A 153 -11.16 5.11 10.92
CA ARG A 153 -10.19 5.94 10.20
C ARG A 153 -10.80 6.55 8.94
N VAL A 154 -11.67 5.82 8.24
CA VAL A 154 -12.45 6.34 7.11
C VAL A 154 -13.44 7.41 7.59
N ALA A 155 -14.16 7.16 8.69
CA ALA A 155 -15.09 8.13 9.24
C ALA A 155 -14.39 9.43 9.64
N LEU A 156 -13.23 9.33 10.31
CA LEU A 156 -12.40 10.50 10.64
C LEU A 156 -11.93 11.22 9.37
N LEU A 157 -11.31 10.51 8.43
CA LEU A 157 -10.78 11.06 7.17
C LEU A 157 -11.85 11.86 6.39
N TYR A 158 -13.07 11.34 6.35
CA TYR A 158 -14.20 11.94 5.62
C TYR A 158 -15.15 12.77 6.49
N GLY A 159 -14.82 13.00 7.77
CA GLY A 159 -15.63 13.81 8.70
C GLY A 159 -17.06 13.30 8.88
N LEU A 160 -17.22 11.97 8.84
CA LEU A 160 -18.50 11.29 8.98
C LEU A 160 -18.73 10.93 10.45
N PRO A 161 -19.90 11.25 11.02
CA PRO A 161 -20.23 10.79 12.36
C PRO A 161 -20.44 9.28 12.33
N VAL A 162 -19.70 8.54 13.16
CA VAL A 162 -19.97 7.12 13.41
C VAL A 162 -19.73 6.83 14.88
N ILE A 163 -20.65 6.07 15.47
CA ILE A 163 -20.48 5.45 16.77
C ILE A 163 -20.67 3.96 16.54
N LEU A 164 -19.58 3.21 16.56
CA LEU A 164 -19.65 1.76 16.42
C LEU A 164 -20.08 1.13 17.75
N PRO A 165 -20.81 0.00 17.72
CA PRO A 165 -21.11 -0.76 18.92
C PRO A 165 -19.81 -1.28 19.55
N LYS A 166 -19.83 -1.53 20.87
CA LYS A 166 -18.82 -2.40 21.48
C LYS A 166 -18.89 -3.76 20.79
N VAL A 167 -17.75 -4.28 20.35
CA VAL A 167 -17.67 -5.58 19.67
C VAL A 167 -17.09 -6.62 20.63
N GLU A 168 -17.72 -7.78 20.75
CA GLU A 168 -17.18 -8.92 21.48
C GLU A 168 -17.08 -10.11 20.53
N ILE A 169 -15.88 -10.67 20.41
CA ILE A 169 -15.59 -11.78 19.51
C ILE A 169 -15.25 -12.99 20.36
N TYR A 170 -16.14 -13.97 20.37
CA TYR A 170 -16.01 -15.21 21.11
C TYR A 170 -15.40 -16.27 20.21
N LEU A 171 -14.18 -16.71 20.53
CA LEU A 171 -13.56 -17.89 19.94
C LEU A 171 -13.98 -19.10 20.77
N VAL A 172 -14.90 -19.89 20.24
CA VAL A 172 -15.44 -21.06 20.93
C VAL A 172 -14.68 -22.31 20.51
N GLY A 173 -14.35 -23.18 21.46
CA GLY A 173 -13.68 -24.46 21.22
C GLY A 173 -12.15 -24.42 21.33
N SER A 174 -11.47 -25.38 20.70
CA SER A 174 -10.00 -25.52 20.76
C SER A 174 -9.31 -24.52 19.83
N ILE A 175 -8.72 -23.46 20.40
CA ILE A 175 -8.10 -22.35 19.65
C ILE A 175 -6.60 -22.53 19.37
N ASP A 176 -5.92 -23.47 20.03
CA ASP A 176 -4.44 -23.52 20.05
C ASP A 176 -3.83 -24.47 18.99
N GLU A 177 -4.66 -25.04 18.11
CA GLU A 177 -4.20 -26.01 17.10
C GLU A 177 -3.52 -25.40 15.87
N PHE A 178 -3.75 -24.11 15.57
CA PHE A 178 -3.38 -23.49 14.28
C PHE A 178 -2.56 -22.19 14.41
N GLY A 179 -1.97 -21.93 15.58
CA GLY A 179 -1.24 -20.66 15.81
C GLY A 179 -2.15 -19.42 15.80
N VAL A 180 -3.47 -19.61 15.87
CA VAL A 180 -4.49 -18.54 16.02
C VAL A 180 -4.11 -17.62 17.17
N THR A 181 -3.78 -18.21 18.32
CA THR A 181 -3.35 -17.48 19.51
C THR A 181 -2.17 -16.56 19.19
N GLN A 182 -1.17 -17.13 18.52
CA GLN A 182 0.06 -16.44 18.15
C GLN A 182 -0.17 -15.37 17.09
N LEU A 183 -1.02 -15.62 16.10
CA LEU A 183 -1.34 -14.68 15.01
C LEU A 183 -2.04 -13.44 15.56
N LEU A 184 -3.06 -13.63 16.39
CA LEU A 184 -3.77 -12.54 17.06
C LEU A 184 -2.82 -11.74 17.96
N HIS A 185 -1.95 -12.43 18.71
CA HIS A 185 -0.90 -11.78 19.50
C HIS A 185 0.10 -11.01 18.61
N GLN A 186 0.55 -11.53 17.46
CA GLN A 186 1.48 -10.82 16.57
C GLN A 186 0.85 -9.60 15.91
N TYR A 187 -0.44 -9.66 15.57
CA TYR A 187 -1.14 -8.56 14.91
C TYR A 187 -1.42 -7.38 15.85
N ARG A 188 -1.68 -7.65 17.14
CA ARG A 188 -2.10 -6.61 18.11
C ARG A 188 -1.22 -6.47 19.36
N GLY A 189 -0.24 -7.34 19.58
CA GLY A 189 0.48 -7.41 20.86
C GLY A 189 -0.42 -7.80 22.04
N VAL A 190 -1.55 -8.44 21.74
CA VAL A 190 -2.64 -8.70 22.68
C VAL A 190 -2.43 -10.02 23.41
N ASP A 191 -2.55 -9.99 24.73
CA ASP A 191 -2.69 -11.18 25.56
C ASP A 191 -4.14 -11.66 25.50
N LEU A 192 -4.38 -12.82 24.88
CA LEU A 192 -5.74 -13.38 24.73
C LEU A 192 -6.37 -13.85 26.04
N THR A 193 -5.61 -13.81 27.14
CA THR A 193 -6.11 -14.07 28.49
C THR A 193 -6.68 -12.83 29.16
N GLU A 194 -6.40 -11.63 28.64
CA GLU A 194 -6.95 -10.37 29.16
C GLU A 194 -8.21 -9.94 28.40
N THR A 195 -9.27 -9.57 29.11
CA THR A 195 -10.57 -9.20 28.51
C THR A 195 -10.63 -7.74 28.07
N THR A 196 -9.57 -6.94 28.26
CA THR A 196 -9.57 -5.47 28.09
C THR A 196 -8.76 -4.96 26.90
N ASN A 197 -8.41 -5.85 25.98
CA ASN A 197 -7.52 -5.58 24.85
C ASN A 197 -7.99 -4.43 23.95
N ARG A 198 -7.36 -3.26 24.11
CA ARG A 198 -7.61 -2.07 23.29
C ARG A 198 -6.96 -2.25 21.93
N ILE A 199 -7.79 -2.27 20.90
CA ILE A 199 -7.40 -2.25 19.49
C ILE A 199 -6.80 -0.88 19.15
N ASP A 200 -6.09 -0.77 18.02
CA ASP A 200 -5.79 0.50 17.31
C ASP A 200 -7.08 1.21 16.80
N SER A 201 -8.19 1.06 17.52
CA SER A 201 -9.42 1.83 17.42
C SER A 201 -9.47 2.71 18.67
N SER A 202 -9.26 4.00 18.46
CA SER A 202 -9.14 4.96 19.56
C SER A 202 -10.46 5.15 20.32
N GLN A 203 -11.60 4.69 19.78
CA GLN A 203 -12.93 4.95 20.33
C GLN A 203 -13.73 3.68 20.61
N THR A 204 -13.70 2.69 19.72
CA THR A 204 -14.48 1.46 19.86
C THR A 204 -13.76 0.43 20.72
N SER A 205 -14.44 -0.08 21.75
CA SER A 205 -13.97 -1.22 22.52
C SER A 205 -14.26 -2.50 21.74
N VAL A 206 -13.24 -3.33 21.57
CA VAL A 206 -13.40 -4.66 20.99
C VAL A 206 -12.72 -5.67 21.90
N ALA A 207 -13.48 -6.64 22.41
CA ALA A 207 -12.96 -7.71 23.24
C ALA A 207 -12.84 -9.00 22.42
N LEU A 208 -11.78 -9.75 22.68
CA LEU A 208 -11.62 -11.11 22.20
C LEU A 208 -11.68 -12.05 23.40
N VAL A 209 -12.57 -13.04 23.35
CA VAL A 209 -12.85 -13.95 24.47
C VAL A 209 -12.70 -15.39 23.99
N THR A 210 -11.88 -16.17 24.67
CA THR A 210 -11.80 -17.62 24.44
C THR A 210 -12.74 -18.33 25.40
N THR A 211 -13.60 -19.21 24.91
CA THR A 211 -14.53 -19.94 25.77
C THR A 211 -14.87 -21.33 25.22
N GLN A 212 -15.36 -22.23 26.07
CA GLN A 212 -15.97 -23.50 25.64
C GLN A 212 -17.50 -23.37 25.50
N GLU A 213 -18.10 -22.41 26.21
CA GLU A 213 -19.55 -22.18 26.23
C GLU A 213 -19.86 -20.69 26.09
N LEU A 214 -20.94 -20.36 25.38
CA LEU A 214 -21.38 -18.97 25.23
C LEU A 214 -22.20 -18.52 26.45
N PRO A 215 -22.11 -17.23 26.84
CA PRO A 215 -23.03 -16.60 27.78
C PRO A 215 -24.50 -16.81 27.37
N LYS A 216 -25.39 -17.05 28.34
CA LYS A 216 -26.83 -17.33 28.07
C LYS A 216 -27.66 -16.09 27.72
N ASP A 217 -27.20 -14.91 28.12
CA ASP A 217 -27.98 -13.65 28.04
C ASP A 217 -27.50 -12.72 26.92
N VAL A 218 -26.78 -13.25 25.94
CA VAL A 218 -26.21 -12.46 24.84
C VAL A 218 -26.70 -13.02 23.51
N ASP A 219 -27.22 -12.14 22.65
CA ASP A 219 -27.56 -12.49 21.26
C ASP A 219 -26.28 -12.51 20.41
N PHE A 220 -26.03 -13.61 19.70
CA PHE A 220 -24.82 -13.79 18.92
C PHE A 220 -25.10 -13.89 17.43
N VAL A 221 -24.24 -13.27 16.61
CA VAL A 221 -24.04 -13.71 15.23
C VAL A 221 -22.99 -14.81 15.25
N SER A 222 -23.43 -16.06 15.11
CA SER A 222 -22.49 -17.18 15.04
C SER A 222 -21.98 -17.36 13.61
N ALA A 223 -20.71 -17.66 13.45
CA ALA A 223 -20.15 -18.17 12.21
C ALA A 223 -19.50 -19.53 12.48
N THR A 224 -19.73 -20.48 11.57
CA THR A 224 -19.05 -21.76 11.56
C THR A 224 -18.51 -22.03 10.17
N GLU A 225 -17.18 -22.15 10.08
CA GLU A 225 -16.45 -22.55 8.87
C GLU A 225 -16.37 -24.09 8.75
N SER A 226 -16.52 -24.77 9.89
CA SER A 226 -16.51 -26.23 10.03
C SER A 226 -17.88 -26.83 9.71
N LEU A 227 -17.90 -28.06 9.18
CA LEU A 227 -19.07 -28.95 9.19
C LEU A 227 -19.36 -29.36 10.63
N ASN A 228 -19.77 -28.42 11.47
CA ASN A 228 -20.33 -28.77 12.76
C ASN A 228 -21.59 -29.58 12.44
N ARG A 229 -21.60 -30.88 12.75
CA ARG A 229 -22.76 -31.74 12.40
C ARG A 229 -24.04 -31.29 13.11
N TYR A 230 -23.90 -30.48 14.15
CA TYR A 230 -24.99 -29.89 14.94
C TYR A 230 -24.62 -28.46 15.33
N PRO A 231 -24.77 -27.49 14.43
CA PRO A 231 -24.59 -26.09 14.80
C PRO A 231 -25.76 -25.70 15.74
N PRO A 232 -25.57 -24.81 16.73
CA PRO A 232 -26.65 -24.44 17.67
C PRO A 232 -27.92 -23.96 16.97
N GLU A 233 -29.10 -24.10 17.59
CA GLU A 233 -30.40 -23.86 16.95
C GLU A 233 -30.59 -22.46 16.31
N ASN A 234 -29.80 -21.46 16.71
CA ASN A 234 -29.85 -20.08 16.19
C ASN A 234 -28.58 -19.66 15.44
N SER A 235 -27.85 -20.61 14.85
CA SER A 235 -26.57 -20.33 14.21
C SER A 235 -26.64 -20.18 12.69
N HIS A 236 -25.87 -19.22 12.15
CA HIS A 236 -25.69 -19.03 10.71
C HIS A 236 -24.42 -19.74 10.23
N SER A 237 -24.51 -20.43 9.09
CA SER A 237 -23.31 -20.88 8.39
C SER A 237 -22.56 -19.67 7.82
N PHE A 238 -21.23 -19.76 7.66
CA PHE A 238 -20.50 -18.66 7.05
C PHE A 238 -20.98 -18.37 5.61
N ASN A 239 -21.41 -19.41 4.88
CA ASN A 239 -22.00 -19.24 3.55
C ASN A 239 -23.28 -18.39 3.58
N ASP A 240 -24.05 -18.44 4.67
CA ASP A 240 -25.25 -17.59 4.81
C ASP A 240 -24.86 -16.15 5.14
N LEU A 241 -23.82 -15.95 5.95
CA LEU A 241 -23.25 -14.62 6.19
C LEU A 241 -22.66 -14.01 4.90
N GLU A 242 -21.96 -14.80 4.08
CA GLU A 242 -21.48 -14.36 2.76
C GLU A 242 -22.63 -13.94 1.85
N LYS A 243 -23.75 -14.67 1.81
CA LYS A 243 -24.93 -14.27 1.03
C LYS A 243 -25.51 -12.94 1.52
N ILE A 244 -25.48 -12.69 2.83
CA ILE A 244 -25.93 -11.41 3.41
C ILE A 244 -24.97 -10.29 2.98
N ALA A 245 -23.66 -10.51 3.09
CA ALA A 245 -22.63 -9.57 2.65
C ALA A 245 -22.69 -9.30 1.13
N ALA A 246 -23.05 -10.29 0.30
CA ALA A 246 -23.19 -10.12 -1.13
C ALA A 246 -24.29 -9.10 -1.50
N ARG A 247 -25.40 -9.06 -0.74
CA ARG A 247 -26.45 -8.04 -0.93
C ARG A 247 -25.95 -6.64 -0.58
N PHE A 248 -25.14 -6.54 0.47
CA PHE A 248 -24.45 -5.30 0.85
C PHE A 248 -23.52 -4.86 -0.27
N VAL A 249 -22.62 -5.73 -0.73
CA VAL A 249 -21.67 -5.44 -1.82
C VAL A 249 -22.40 -5.00 -3.09
N ALA A 250 -23.50 -5.66 -3.46
CA ALA A 250 -24.32 -5.23 -4.60
C ALA A 250 -24.89 -3.82 -4.42
N LYS A 251 -25.22 -3.42 -3.18
CA LYS A 251 -25.73 -2.08 -2.86
C LYS A 251 -24.64 -1.02 -2.77
N VAL A 252 -23.45 -1.37 -2.29
CA VAL A 252 -22.37 -0.39 -2.06
C VAL A 252 -21.32 -0.33 -3.16
N GLY A 253 -21.18 -1.39 -3.95
CA GLY A 253 -20.16 -1.48 -5.01
C GLY A 253 -20.56 -0.89 -6.36
N ASP A 254 -21.87 -0.71 -6.61
CA ASP A 254 -22.42 -0.28 -7.91
C ASP A 254 -22.60 1.25 -8.03
N VAL A 255 -22.07 2.03 -7.08
CA VAL A 255 -22.32 3.47 -7.02
C VAL A 255 -21.21 4.26 -7.70
N SER A 256 -21.63 5.18 -8.58
CA SER A 256 -20.83 6.21 -9.25
C SER A 256 -19.69 6.75 -8.38
N PRO A 257 -18.55 7.16 -8.98
CA PRO A 257 -17.35 7.53 -8.25
C PRO A 257 -17.67 8.50 -7.12
N LEU A 258 -17.52 8.05 -5.87
CA LEU A 258 -18.02 8.76 -4.70
C LEU A 258 -17.53 10.22 -4.74
N PRO A 259 -18.44 11.21 -4.71
CA PRO A 259 -18.07 12.62 -4.85
C PRO A 259 -17.40 13.21 -3.62
N ALA A 260 -17.25 12.44 -2.55
CA ALA A 260 -16.60 12.97 -1.36
C ALA A 260 -15.10 13.07 -1.55
N HIS A 261 -14.62 14.19 -1.03
CA HIS A 261 -13.23 14.39 -0.70
C HIS A 261 -13.10 14.24 0.82
N PRO A 262 -11.97 13.72 1.29
CA PRO A 262 -11.59 13.80 2.69
C PRO A 262 -11.68 15.24 3.20
N VAL A 263 -11.98 15.40 4.49
CA VAL A 263 -12.13 16.73 5.14
C VAL A 263 -11.27 16.86 6.40
N SER A 264 -10.75 15.75 6.93
CA SER A 264 -9.78 15.76 8.03
C SER A 264 -8.55 14.98 7.61
N PHE A 265 -7.37 15.58 7.77
CA PHE A 265 -6.11 15.05 7.26
C PHE A 265 -5.10 14.82 8.38
N GLU A 266 -5.58 14.43 9.56
CA GLU A 266 -4.72 14.23 10.73
C GLU A 266 -3.62 13.18 10.47
N ARG A 267 -2.39 13.50 10.86
CA ARG A 267 -1.22 12.64 10.63
C ARG A 267 -1.42 11.19 11.12
N PRO A 268 -1.97 10.91 12.32
CA PRO A 268 -2.21 9.53 12.76
C PRO A 268 -3.10 8.71 11.82
N THR A 269 -4.07 9.36 11.16
CA THR A 269 -4.94 8.72 10.17
C THR A 269 -4.18 8.42 8.89
N LEU A 270 -3.34 9.34 8.41
CA LEU A 270 -2.50 9.13 7.23
C LEU A 270 -1.45 8.04 7.48
N ASP A 271 -0.81 8.05 8.65
CA ASP A 271 0.16 7.03 9.05
C ASP A 271 -0.50 5.64 9.17
N TYR A 272 -1.75 5.56 9.63
CA TYR A 272 -2.51 4.30 9.62
C TYR A 272 -2.61 3.71 8.20
N PHE A 273 -2.99 4.52 7.21
CA PHE A 273 -3.10 4.04 5.84
C PHE A 273 -1.73 3.78 5.18
N ALA A 274 -0.70 4.56 5.53
CA ALA A 274 0.67 4.31 5.11
C ALA A 274 1.18 2.94 5.62
N ARG A 275 0.91 2.61 6.89
CA ARG A 275 1.20 1.28 7.47
C ARG A 275 0.41 0.18 6.78
N ARG A 276 -0.88 0.42 6.55
CA ARG A 276 -1.82 -0.55 5.96
C ARG A 276 -1.39 -0.98 4.55
N TYR A 277 -1.01 -0.03 3.70
CA TYR A 277 -0.77 -0.28 2.28
C TYR A 277 0.71 -0.37 1.90
N PHE A 278 1.62 0.22 2.68
CA PHE A 278 3.05 0.33 2.31
C PHE A 278 4.03 -0.11 3.40
N LEU A 279 3.56 -0.52 4.58
CA LEU A 279 4.39 -0.72 5.79
C LEU A 279 5.19 0.50 6.24
N ILE A 280 4.74 1.69 5.90
CA ILE A 280 5.45 2.89 6.34
C ILE A 280 4.89 3.26 7.70
N ALA A 281 5.71 3.06 8.74
CA ALA A 281 5.33 3.26 10.14
C ALA A 281 4.79 4.67 10.38
N GLU A 282 5.51 5.66 9.89
CA GLU A 282 5.13 7.07 9.94
C GLU A 282 5.59 7.77 8.67
N LEU A 283 4.80 8.73 8.21
CA LEU A 283 5.17 9.57 7.08
C LEU A 283 6.15 10.68 7.51
N LYS A 284 7.06 11.04 6.62
CA LYS A 284 7.94 12.20 6.82
C LYS A 284 7.12 13.49 6.86
N PRO A 285 7.54 14.53 7.63
CA PRO A 285 6.77 15.77 7.78
C PRO A 285 6.34 16.41 6.45
N GLU A 286 7.23 16.47 5.47
CA GLU A 286 6.98 17.08 4.16
C GLU A 286 6.06 16.20 3.29
N GLN A 287 6.13 14.88 3.45
CA GLN A 287 5.16 13.98 2.81
C GLN A 287 3.75 14.24 3.37
N VAL A 288 3.63 14.37 4.70
CA VAL A 288 2.35 14.70 5.35
C VAL A 288 1.80 16.02 4.81
N GLN A 289 2.60 17.09 4.79
CA GLN A 289 2.16 18.40 4.30
C GLN A 289 1.65 18.34 2.85
N LEU A 290 2.40 17.68 1.96
CA LEU A 290 2.01 17.51 0.55
C LEU A 290 0.73 16.67 0.40
N ILE A 291 0.62 15.56 1.14
CA ILE A 291 -0.59 14.71 1.12
C ILE A 291 -1.79 15.49 1.65
N GLN A 292 -1.65 16.24 2.74
CA GLN A 292 -2.73 17.05 3.32
C GLN A 292 -3.24 18.09 2.33
N LYS A 293 -2.35 18.86 1.69
CA LYS A 293 -2.72 19.83 0.65
C LYS A 293 -3.43 19.16 -0.52
N ALA A 294 -2.89 18.05 -1.02
CA ALA A 294 -3.50 17.31 -2.13
C ALA A 294 -4.90 16.78 -1.77
N LEU A 295 -5.07 16.19 -0.58
CA LEU A 295 -6.37 15.72 -0.07
C LEU A 295 -7.35 16.88 0.16
N GLY A 296 -6.86 18.07 0.50
CA GLY A 296 -7.59 19.34 0.52
C GLY A 296 -7.98 19.86 -0.87
N ASN A 297 -7.73 19.09 -1.94
CA ASN A 297 -8.01 19.44 -3.33
C ASN A 297 -7.20 20.67 -3.81
N GLU A 298 -6.03 20.91 -3.21
CA GLU A 298 -5.06 21.90 -3.65
C GLU A 298 -4.05 21.26 -4.60
N SER A 299 -3.62 22.02 -5.61
CA SER A 299 -2.47 21.61 -6.42
C SER A 299 -1.18 21.84 -5.65
N ILE A 300 -0.20 20.95 -5.82
CA ILE A 300 1.08 20.96 -5.10
C ILE A 300 2.27 20.81 -6.06
N LEU A 301 3.40 21.40 -5.67
CA LEU A 301 4.73 21.15 -6.25
C LEU A 301 5.70 20.71 -5.15
N GLY A 302 5.99 19.41 -5.09
CA GLY A 302 6.97 18.84 -4.17
C GLY A 302 8.37 18.81 -4.77
N LEU A 303 9.30 19.58 -4.20
CA LEU A 303 10.72 19.58 -4.53
C LEU A 303 11.48 18.76 -3.48
N LEU A 304 11.57 17.45 -3.70
CA LEU A 304 12.06 16.49 -2.72
C LEU A 304 13.13 15.59 -3.32
N PRO A 305 14.27 15.34 -2.65
CA PRO A 305 15.40 14.60 -3.22
C PRO A 305 15.01 13.17 -3.64
N THR A 306 15.79 12.58 -4.54
CA THR A 306 15.57 11.18 -4.99
C THR A 306 15.56 10.21 -3.82
N GLY A 307 14.69 9.20 -3.82
CA GLY A 307 14.60 8.28 -2.67
C GLY A 307 13.97 8.88 -1.41
N PHE A 308 13.54 10.14 -1.38
CA PHE A 308 12.78 10.68 -0.24
C PHE A 308 11.41 9.99 -0.04
N GLY A 309 10.95 9.24 -1.04
CA GLY A 309 9.61 8.65 -1.08
C GLY A 309 8.59 9.57 -1.75
N LYS A 310 8.95 10.19 -2.88
CA LYS A 310 8.04 11.05 -3.67
C LYS A 310 6.80 10.29 -4.12
N SER A 311 6.99 9.06 -4.63
CA SER A 311 5.89 8.28 -5.19
C SER A 311 4.81 7.95 -4.15
N LEU A 312 5.21 7.73 -2.90
CA LEU A 312 4.29 7.49 -1.78
C LEU A 312 3.22 8.57 -1.64
N ILE A 313 3.56 9.85 -1.91
CA ILE A 313 2.65 10.98 -1.75
C ILE A 313 1.41 10.79 -2.63
N PHE A 314 1.63 10.57 -3.93
CA PHE A 314 0.52 10.41 -4.86
C PHE A 314 -0.09 9.01 -4.81
N GLN A 315 0.70 7.98 -4.48
CA GLN A 315 0.19 6.61 -4.33
C GLN A 315 -0.78 6.51 -3.15
N LEU A 316 -0.41 7.07 -1.99
CA LEU A 316 -1.30 7.12 -0.83
C LEU A 316 -2.52 7.99 -1.11
N TYR A 317 -2.35 9.17 -1.70
CA TYR A 317 -3.47 10.01 -2.15
C TYR A 317 -4.47 9.21 -2.99
N ALA A 318 -3.98 8.49 -4.01
CA ALA A 318 -4.84 7.75 -4.93
C ALA A 318 -5.59 6.58 -4.28
N LEU A 319 -5.01 5.93 -3.27
CA LEU A 319 -5.69 4.86 -2.53
C LEU A 319 -6.75 5.39 -1.56
N LEU A 320 -6.57 6.61 -1.04
CA LEU A 320 -7.51 7.24 -0.11
C LEU A 320 -8.73 7.86 -0.81
N ILE A 321 -8.63 8.15 -2.10
CA ILE A 321 -9.72 8.66 -2.91
C ILE A 321 -10.29 7.52 -3.77
N PRO A 322 -11.59 7.16 -3.65
CA PRO A 322 -12.21 6.07 -4.40
C PRO A 322 -12.49 6.43 -5.87
N ARG A 323 -11.49 6.95 -6.58
CA ARG A 323 -11.49 7.37 -7.98
C ARG A 323 -10.10 7.19 -8.58
N THR A 324 -10.03 7.14 -9.90
CA THR A 324 -8.73 7.02 -10.59
C THR A 324 -7.93 8.31 -10.49
N THR A 325 -6.66 8.19 -10.10
CA THR A 325 -5.62 9.22 -10.27
C THR A 325 -4.81 8.90 -11.50
N LEU A 326 -4.68 9.85 -12.43
CA LEU A 326 -3.81 9.70 -13.60
C LEU A 326 -2.39 10.14 -13.27
N VAL A 327 -1.41 9.33 -13.66
CA VAL A 327 0.01 9.63 -13.43
C VAL A 327 0.74 9.75 -14.76
N ILE A 328 1.25 10.93 -15.06
CA ILE A 328 2.13 11.16 -16.21
C ILE A 328 3.56 10.99 -15.75
N SER A 329 4.25 9.97 -16.26
CA SER A 329 5.64 9.67 -15.91
C SER A 329 6.46 9.41 -17.19
N PRO A 330 7.73 9.84 -17.25
CA PRO A 330 8.47 9.87 -18.52
C PRO A 330 9.12 8.53 -18.91
N LEU A 331 9.42 7.67 -17.94
CA LEU A 331 10.29 6.52 -18.15
C LEU A 331 9.47 5.22 -18.13
N ASN A 332 9.28 4.59 -19.29
CA ASN A 332 8.53 3.33 -19.40
C ASN A 332 9.07 2.21 -18.49
N ALA A 333 10.40 2.14 -18.30
CA ALA A 333 11.02 1.19 -17.38
C ALA A 333 10.58 1.49 -15.93
N LEU A 334 10.71 2.75 -15.49
CA LEU A 334 10.29 3.18 -14.17
C LEU A 334 8.79 2.95 -13.93
N ILE A 335 7.93 3.25 -14.92
CA ILE A 335 6.49 2.97 -14.83
C ILE A 335 6.24 1.47 -14.59
N ARG A 336 6.89 0.61 -15.37
CA ARG A 336 6.75 -0.85 -15.20
C ARG A 336 7.21 -1.29 -13.83
N ASP A 337 8.33 -0.76 -13.34
CA ASP A 337 8.86 -1.09 -12.02
C ASP A 337 7.89 -0.62 -10.91
N GLN A 338 7.32 0.58 -11.02
CA GLN A 338 6.32 1.09 -10.07
C GLN A 338 5.06 0.21 -10.05
N VAL A 339 4.49 -0.08 -11.22
CA VAL A 339 3.30 -0.95 -11.34
C VAL A 339 3.61 -2.35 -10.84
N HIS A 340 4.78 -2.90 -11.18
CA HIS A 340 5.20 -4.22 -10.75
C HIS A 340 5.36 -4.28 -9.22
N ASN A 341 6.05 -3.31 -8.62
CA ASN A 341 6.27 -3.26 -7.17
C ASN A 341 4.97 -3.13 -6.39
N LEU A 342 4.03 -2.29 -6.84
CA LEU A 342 2.71 -2.16 -6.21
C LEU A 342 1.87 -3.44 -6.35
N ASN A 343 1.90 -4.08 -7.53
CA ASN A 343 1.25 -5.37 -7.73
C ASN A 343 1.91 -6.50 -6.90
N ARG A 344 3.24 -6.46 -6.72
CA ARG A 344 3.99 -7.39 -5.88
C ARG A 344 3.61 -7.31 -4.41
N ILE A 345 3.15 -6.17 -3.92
CA ILE A 345 2.60 -6.05 -2.55
C ILE A 345 1.08 -6.28 -2.50
N GLY A 346 0.46 -6.71 -3.61
CA GLY A 346 -0.95 -7.09 -3.70
C GLY A 346 -1.91 -5.98 -4.09
N LEU A 347 -1.44 -4.76 -4.39
CA LEU A 347 -2.29 -3.64 -4.84
C LEU A 347 -2.66 -3.82 -6.32
N LYS A 348 -3.81 -4.45 -6.59
CA LYS A 348 -4.27 -4.76 -7.97
C LYS A 348 -4.97 -3.61 -8.68
N CYS A 349 -5.26 -2.53 -7.96
CA CYS A 349 -5.91 -1.34 -8.51
C CYS A 349 -4.93 -0.39 -9.21
N VAL A 350 -3.78 -0.89 -9.67
CA VAL A 350 -2.70 -0.10 -10.26
C VAL A 350 -2.32 -0.68 -11.62
N GLU A 351 -2.35 0.17 -12.64
CA GLU A 351 -2.00 -0.23 -14.01
C GLU A 351 -1.29 0.89 -14.77
N SER A 352 -0.70 0.57 -15.91
CA SER A 352 -0.10 1.51 -16.85
C SER A 352 -0.62 1.30 -18.27
N ILE A 353 -0.65 2.36 -19.07
CA ILE A 353 -0.80 2.26 -20.53
C ILE A 353 0.48 2.76 -21.18
N THR A 354 1.22 1.83 -21.77
CA THR A 354 2.55 2.07 -22.36
C THR A 354 2.53 1.75 -23.86
N TYR A 355 3.62 2.05 -24.57
CA TYR A 355 3.73 1.73 -26.01
C TYR A 355 3.79 0.22 -26.30
N SER A 356 4.17 -0.61 -25.31
CA SER A 356 4.25 -2.06 -25.47
C SER A 356 2.91 -2.79 -25.43
N ASP A 357 1.82 -2.10 -25.08
CA ASP A 357 0.49 -2.70 -25.02
C ASP A 357 -0.09 -2.90 -26.42
N SER A 358 -0.59 -4.11 -26.70
CA SER A 358 -1.34 -4.39 -27.93
C SER A 358 -2.65 -3.61 -27.95
N ALA A 359 -3.24 -3.42 -29.14
CA ALA A 359 -4.53 -2.71 -29.28
C ALA A 359 -5.63 -3.31 -28.39
N LYS A 360 -5.73 -4.64 -28.34
CA LYS A 360 -6.67 -5.35 -27.45
C LYS A 360 -6.41 -5.05 -25.97
N LYS A 361 -5.16 -5.20 -25.50
CA LYS A 361 -4.81 -4.89 -24.10
C LYS A 361 -5.10 -3.44 -23.74
N LYS A 362 -4.85 -2.50 -24.66
CA LYS A 362 -5.18 -1.10 -24.47
C LYS A 362 -6.68 -0.89 -24.29
N GLN A 363 -7.49 -1.52 -25.13
CA GLN A 363 -8.96 -1.46 -25.03
C GLN A 363 -9.45 -2.03 -23.69
N ASP A 364 -8.98 -3.22 -23.31
CA ASP A 364 -9.33 -3.85 -22.04
C ASP A 364 -8.96 -2.93 -20.84
N LYS A 365 -7.78 -2.28 -20.89
CA LYS A 365 -7.35 -1.32 -19.86
C LYS A 365 -8.24 -0.09 -19.82
N LEU A 366 -8.67 0.45 -20.96
CA LEU A 366 -9.56 1.61 -21.01
C LEU A 366 -10.98 1.25 -20.52
N GLU A 367 -11.45 0.03 -20.77
CA GLU A 367 -12.72 -0.47 -20.21
C GLU A 367 -12.63 -0.64 -18.69
N ASN A 368 -11.52 -1.16 -18.18
CA ASN A 368 -11.25 -1.26 -16.74
C ASN A 368 -11.13 0.11 -16.04
N LEU A 369 -10.59 1.12 -16.76
CA LEU A 369 -10.61 2.51 -16.29
C LEU A 369 -12.05 3.00 -16.12
N HIS A 370 -12.91 2.74 -17.11
CA HIS A 370 -14.32 3.13 -17.07
C HIS A 370 -15.07 2.45 -15.93
N SER A 371 -14.83 1.16 -15.67
CA SER A 371 -15.45 0.43 -14.57
C SER A 371 -14.90 0.78 -13.18
N GLY A 372 -13.93 1.71 -13.09
CA GLY A 372 -13.39 2.20 -11.82
C GLY A 372 -12.47 1.21 -11.10
N LEU A 373 -11.92 0.22 -11.82
CA LEU A 373 -11.03 -0.80 -11.26
C LEU A 373 -9.66 -0.25 -10.86
N TYR A 374 -9.25 0.90 -11.41
CA TYR A 374 -7.97 1.52 -11.11
C TYR A 374 -8.11 2.66 -10.11
N ARG A 375 -7.19 2.69 -9.13
CA ARG A 375 -6.90 3.86 -8.30
C ARG A 375 -5.74 4.66 -8.90
N LEU A 376 -4.79 3.99 -9.53
CA LEU A 376 -3.63 4.60 -10.18
C LEU A 376 -3.52 4.10 -11.61
N LEU A 377 -3.48 5.04 -12.55
CA LEU A 377 -3.23 4.73 -13.96
C LEU A 377 -2.04 5.55 -14.48
N TYR A 378 -0.92 4.89 -14.73
CA TYR A 378 0.27 5.50 -15.32
C TYR A 378 0.14 5.61 -16.83
N ILE A 379 0.52 6.75 -17.40
CA ILE A 379 0.50 7.03 -18.83
C ILE A 379 1.81 7.72 -19.21
N SER A 380 2.48 7.25 -20.27
CA SER A 380 3.64 7.96 -20.79
C SER A 380 3.19 9.24 -21.54
N PRO A 381 3.89 10.37 -21.42
CA PRO A 381 3.45 11.64 -22.02
C PRO A 381 3.35 11.57 -23.55
N GLU A 382 4.17 10.74 -24.21
CA GLU A 382 4.15 10.57 -25.67
C GLU A 382 2.82 9.98 -26.16
N ARG A 383 2.12 9.21 -25.32
CA ARG A 383 0.79 8.67 -25.67
C ARG A 383 -0.25 9.76 -25.88
N LEU A 384 -0.14 10.86 -25.13
CA LEU A 384 -1.07 11.99 -25.21
C LEU A 384 -1.01 12.72 -26.56
N GLN A 385 0.06 12.55 -27.32
CA GLN A 385 0.21 13.10 -28.67
C GLN A 385 -0.56 12.30 -29.73
N ILE A 386 -0.94 11.05 -29.42
CA ILE A 386 -1.67 10.18 -30.35
C ILE A 386 -3.17 10.52 -30.27
N SER A 387 -3.70 11.17 -31.31
CA SER A 387 -5.08 11.66 -31.35
C SER A 387 -6.14 10.60 -31.04
N GLU A 388 -5.99 9.38 -31.57
CA GLU A 388 -6.91 8.26 -31.30
C GLU A 388 -6.92 7.91 -29.81
N PHE A 389 -5.74 7.67 -29.21
CA PHE A 389 -5.62 7.40 -27.78
C PHE A 389 -6.19 8.53 -26.92
N TYR A 390 -5.90 9.78 -27.26
CA TYR A 390 -6.40 10.93 -26.53
C TYR A 390 -7.93 10.99 -26.56
N ASN A 391 -8.54 10.73 -27.70
CA ASN A 391 -10.00 10.74 -27.85
C ASN A 391 -10.65 9.59 -27.07
N ASP A 392 -10.08 8.39 -27.12
CA ASP A 392 -10.57 7.25 -26.32
C ASP A 392 -10.50 7.57 -24.82
N LEU A 393 -9.34 8.07 -24.36
CA LEU A 393 -9.12 8.46 -22.98
C LEU A 393 -10.12 9.54 -22.54
N LYS A 394 -10.31 10.57 -23.37
CA LYS A 394 -11.29 11.64 -23.13
C LYS A 394 -12.70 11.09 -22.96
N ALA A 395 -13.15 10.22 -23.87
CA ALA A 395 -14.48 9.62 -23.79
C ALA A 395 -14.66 8.83 -22.48
N LYS A 396 -13.65 8.06 -22.07
CA LYS A 396 -13.71 7.28 -20.82
C LYS A 396 -13.72 8.15 -19.56
N ILE A 397 -12.97 9.25 -19.55
CA ILE A 397 -12.93 10.19 -18.42
C ILE A 397 -14.24 10.97 -18.26
N GLN A 398 -14.94 11.27 -19.37
CA GLN A 398 -16.27 11.89 -19.31
C GLN A 398 -17.30 10.97 -18.62
N GLU A 399 -17.16 9.66 -18.78
CA GLU A 399 -18.03 8.67 -18.14
C GLU A 399 -17.58 8.35 -16.69
N SER A 400 -16.28 8.41 -16.41
CA SER A 400 -15.67 8.10 -15.10
C SER A 400 -14.67 9.19 -14.69
N PRO A 401 -15.13 10.24 -13.97
CA PRO A 401 -14.30 11.36 -13.54
C PRO A 401 -13.11 10.95 -12.66
N VAL A 402 -11.94 11.51 -12.96
CA VAL A 402 -10.69 11.28 -12.21
C VAL A 402 -10.58 12.16 -10.97
N SER A 403 -9.77 11.76 -9.99
CA SER A 403 -9.56 12.53 -8.74
C SER A 403 -8.50 13.61 -8.87
N ALA A 404 -7.36 13.29 -9.50
CA ALA A 404 -6.20 14.16 -9.64
C ALA A 404 -5.37 13.80 -10.88
N LEU A 405 -4.48 14.72 -11.25
CA LEU A 405 -3.45 14.53 -12.26
C LEU A 405 -2.07 14.68 -11.61
N VAL A 406 -1.31 13.60 -11.60
CA VAL A 406 0.05 13.55 -11.06
C VAL A 406 1.03 13.75 -12.21
N ILE A 407 1.98 14.67 -12.01
CA ILE A 407 3.08 14.92 -12.95
C ILE A 407 4.38 14.50 -12.27
N ASP A 408 4.84 13.30 -12.61
CA ASP A 408 6.12 12.78 -12.18
C ASP A 408 7.25 13.35 -13.04
N GLU A 409 8.39 13.59 -12.42
CA GLU A 409 9.50 14.37 -12.97
C GLU A 409 9.06 15.68 -13.63
N ALA A 410 8.37 16.52 -12.85
CA ALA A 410 7.80 17.77 -13.33
C ALA A 410 8.82 18.71 -14.01
N HIS A 411 10.12 18.58 -13.74
CA HIS A 411 11.16 19.36 -14.42
C HIS A 411 11.19 19.16 -15.95
N CYS A 412 10.65 18.05 -16.48
CA CYS A 412 10.59 17.77 -17.92
C CYS A 412 9.78 18.78 -18.73
N VAL A 413 8.93 19.61 -18.09
CA VAL A 413 8.14 20.66 -18.77
C VAL A 413 8.97 21.87 -19.22
N SER A 414 10.18 22.07 -18.67
CA SER A 414 11.00 23.25 -18.92
C SER A 414 12.18 22.94 -19.83
N GLU A 415 12.42 23.78 -20.84
CA GLU A 415 13.60 23.71 -21.72
C GLU A 415 14.92 23.95 -20.98
N TRP A 416 14.85 24.61 -19.81
CA TRP A 416 15.99 24.83 -18.91
C TRP A 416 16.25 23.64 -17.98
N GLY A 417 15.37 22.63 -18.02
CA GLY A 417 15.54 21.37 -17.33
C GLY A 417 16.59 20.51 -18.01
N HIS A 418 17.24 19.65 -17.23
CA HIS A 418 18.27 18.74 -17.75
C HIS A 418 17.70 17.59 -18.61
N ASP A 419 16.39 17.34 -18.55
CA ASP A 419 15.66 16.34 -19.35
C ASP A 419 14.34 16.93 -19.90
N PHE A 420 14.42 18.01 -20.68
CA PHE A 420 13.24 18.61 -21.33
C PHE A 420 12.56 17.60 -22.27
N ARG A 421 11.23 17.46 -22.14
CA ARG A 421 10.43 16.57 -22.99
C ARG A 421 9.23 17.30 -23.61
N PRO A 422 9.23 17.57 -24.93
CA PRO A 422 8.14 18.27 -25.60
C PRO A 422 6.76 17.63 -25.40
N ALA A 423 6.67 16.31 -25.17
CA ALA A 423 5.42 15.62 -24.92
C ALA A 423 4.70 16.09 -23.65
N TYR A 424 5.43 16.63 -22.66
CA TYR A 424 4.84 17.23 -21.45
C TYR A 424 4.02 18.49 -21.74
N LEU A 425 4.21 19.15 -22.88
CA LEU A 425 3.37 20.30 -23.27
C LEU A 425 1.91 19.91 -23.52
N GLN A 426 1.60 18.61 -23.70
CA GLN A 426 0.22 18.13 -23.80
C GLN A 426 -0.52 18.10 -22.45
N ILE A 427 0.19 18.23 -21.32
CA ILE A 427 -0.40 18.17 -19.98
C ILE A 427 -1.43 19.28 -19.77
N GLU A 428 -1.17 20.49 -20.26
CA GLU A 428 -2.13 21.61 -20.13
C GLU A 428 -3.46 21.29 -20.83
N ARG A 429 -3.40 20.71 -22.03
CA ARG A 429 -4.58 20.27 -22.80
C ARG A 429 -5.32 19.15 -22.07
N LEU A 430 -4.57 18.18 -21.53
CA LEU A 430 -5.15 17.08 -20.74
C LEU A 430 -5.86 17.65 -19.51
N GLN A 431 -5.19 18.52 -18.74
CA GLN A 431 -5.76 19.17 -17.56
C GLN A 431 -7.11 19.83 -17.88
N GLN A 432 -7.18 20.65 -18.92
CA GLN A 432 -8.44 21.28 -19.35
C GLN A 432 -9.53 20.24 -19.66
N THR A 433 -9.17 19.15 -20.35
CA THR A 433 -10.11 18.06 -20.65
C THR A 433 -10.62 17.37 -19.39
N LEU A 434 -9.77 17.19 -18.37
CA LEU A 434 -10.18 16.63 -17.09
C LEU A 434 -11.12 17.59 -16.34
N GLU A 435 -10.78 18.88 -16.31
CA GLU A 435 -11.57 19.92 -15.64
C GLU A 435 -12.96 20.08 -16.27
N ASP A 436 -13.03 20.09 -17.60
CA ASP A 436 -14.27 20.13 -18.37
C ASP A 436 -15.15 18.91 -18.10
N ALA A 437 -14.55 17.71 -18.08
CA ALA A 437 -15.27 16.46 -17.82
C ALA A 437 -15.80 16.38 -16.38
N CYS A 438 -15.04 16.89 -15.42
CA CYS A 438 -15.40 16.83 -14.01
C CYS A 438 -16.26 18.02 -13.54
N GLY A 439 -16.38 19.09 -14.34
CA GLY A 439 -17.06 20.33 -13.98
C GLY A 439 -16.41 21.07 -12.80
N ARG A 440 -15.14 20.80 -12.52
CA ARG A 440 -14.38 21.37 -11.39
C ARG A 440 -12.88 21.40 -11.69
N LYS A 441 -12.14 22.23 -10.97
CA LYS A 441 -10.67 22.21 -11.02
C LYS A 441 -10.14 20.87 -10.53
N ILE A 442 -9.18 20.31 -11.25
CA ILE A 442 -8.52 19.05 -10.90
C ILE A 442 -7.19 19.36 -10.21
N PRO A 443 -6.94 18.81 -9.02
CA PRO A 443 -5.68 19.03 -8.31
C PRO A 443 -4.53 18.41 -9.11
N ILE A 444 -3.47 19.20 -9.26
CA ILE A 444 -2.20 18.78 -9.86
C ILE A 444 -1.24 18.39 -8.74
N ILE A 445 -0.71 17.18 -8.80
CA ILE A 445 0.34 16.73 -7.88
C ILE A 445 1.65 16.65 -8.68
N ALA A 446 2.42 17.74 -8.69
CA ALA A 446 3.69 17.81 -9.40
C ALA A 446 4.84 17.48 -8.46
N LEU A 447 5.72 16.55 -8.85
CA LEU A 447 6.83 16.10 -8.02
C LEU A 447 8.12 16.05 -8.83
N THR A 448 9.22 16.51 -8.24
CA THR A 448 10.55 16.33 -8.83
C THR A 448 11.66 16.41 -7.78
N ALA A 449 12.84 15.90 -8.13
CA ALA A 449 14.03 15.95 -7.28
C ALA A 449 14.62 17.35 -7.16
N THR A 450 14.75 18.04 -8.29
CA THR A 450 15.42 19.34 -8.35
C THR A 450 14.72 20.23 -9.36
N ALA A 451 14.59 21.51 -9.01
CA ALA A 451 14.13 22.54 -9.93
C ALA A 451 14.90 23.82 -9.63
N SER A 452 15.75 24.25 -10.56
CA SER A 452 16.38 25.56 -10.49
C SER A 452 15.31 26.66 -10.60
N GLU A 453 15.64 27.89 -10.25
CA GLU A 453 14.67 29.00 -10.28
C GLU A 453 13.95 29.17 -11.64
N PRO A 454 14.65 29.11 -12.80
CA PRO A 454 13.98 29.18 -14.10
C PRO A 454 13.06 27.98 -14.35
N VAL A 455 13.52 26.76 -14.02
CA VAL A 455 12.74 25.53 -14.18
C VAL A 455 11.47 25.57 -13.33
N ARG A 456 11.59 26.02 -12.06
CA ARG A 456 10.46 26.17 -11.15
C ARG A 456 9.41 27.14 -11.70
N LYS A 457 9.84 28.29 -12.22
CA LYS A 457 8.93 29.27 -12.85
C LYS A 457 8.20 28.68 -14.06
N ASP A 458 8.89 27.89 -14.88
CA ASP A 458 8.26 27.22 -16.01
C ASP A 458 7.25 26.15 -15.57
N ILE A 459 7.59 25.32 -14.58
CA ILE A 459 6.66 24.33 -14.01
C ILE A 459 5.39 25.02 -13.54
N MET A 460 5.53 26.09 -12.75
CA MET A 460 4.39 26.82 -12.22
C MET A 460 3.52 27.44 -13.31
N ARG A 461 4.14 27.99 -14.36
CA ARG A 461 3.43 28.58 -15.50
C ARG A 461 2.65 27.52 -16.29
N VAL A 462 3.31 26.44 -16.69
CA VAL A 462 2.72 25.38 -17.53
C VAL A 462 1.63 24.62 -16.79
N LEU A 463 1.85 24.31 -15.51
CA LEU A 463 0.91 23.56 -14.67
C LEU A 463 -0.08 24.45 -13.90
N ARG A 464 -0.04 25.78 -14.12
CA ARG A 464 -0.94 26.78 -13.51
C ARG A 464 -0.97 26.72 -11.98
N LEU A 465 0.22 26.64 -11.36
CA LEU A 465 0.42 26.51 -9.92
C LEU A 465 0.70 27.88 -9.26
N SER A 466 0.23 28.05 -8.02
CA SER A 466 0.52 29.23 -7.17
C SER A 466 1.80 29.06 -6.37
N GLN A 467 2.39 30.15 -5.85
CA GLN A 467 3.60 30.04 -5.01
C GLN A 467 3.33 29.24 -3.74
N ASP A 468 2.13 29.34 -3.17
CA ASP A 468 1.73 28.62 -1.95
C ASP A 468 1.63 27.09 -2.15
N SER A 469 1.68 26.60 -3.39
CA SER A 469 1.66 25.17 -3.72
C SER A 469 3.01 24.47 -3.51
N ILE A 470 4.10 25.23 -3.35
CA ILE A 470 5.44 24.67 -3.27
C ILE A 470 5.71 24.14 -1.87
N GLU A 471 6.10 22.88 -1.78
CA GLU A 471 6.77 22.34 -0.59
C GLU A 471 8.17 21.86 -0.98
N GLN A 472 9.18 22.32 -0.26
CA GLN A 472 10.57 21.99 -0.51
C GLN A 472 11.29 21.78 0.82
N LEU A 473 12.23 20.84 0.84
CA LEU A 473 13.12 20.71 1.99
C LEU A 473 14.02 21.93 2.11
N ALA A 474 14.30 22.36 3.34
CA ALA A 474 15.27 23.42 3.61
C ALA A 474 16.70 23.03 3.20
N SER A 475 17.01 21.72 3.19
CA SER A 475 18.31 21.19 2.76
C SER A 475 18.13 19.86 2.04
N SER A 476 18.87 19.68 0.94
CA SER A 476 19.04 18.38 0.28
C SER A 476 20.22 17.58 0.85
N ASP A 477 20.86 18.09 1.91
CA ASP A 477 22.00 17.45 2.55
C ASP A 477 21.60 16.09 3.11
N ARG A 478 22.54 15.15 3.00
CA ARG A 478 22.37 13.81 3.52
C ARG A 478 23.57 13.50 4.39
N PRO A 479 23.41 13.48 5.73
CA PRO A 479 24.54 13.32 6.63
C PRO A 479 25.23 11.96 6.50
N ASN A 480 24.59 10.99 5.83
CA ASN A 480 25.15 9.68 5.53
C ASN A 480 25.85 9.58 4.16
N PHE A 481 25.98 10.67 3.41
CA PHE A 481 26.78 10.73 2.18
C PHE A 481 28.00 11.62 2.37
N SER A 482 29.15 11.15 1.89
CA SER A 482 30.38 11.93 1.84
C SER A 482 30.90 11.99 0.41
N LEU A 483 30.77 13.15 -0.24
CA LEU A 483 31.29 13.35 -1.59
C LEU A 483 32.72 13.90 -1.54
N SER A 484 33.68 13.17 -2.11
CA SER A 484 35.06 13.66 -2.28
C SER A 484 35.51 13.61 -3.74
N VAL A 485 36.23 14.66 -4.16
CA VAL A 485 36.69 14.86 -5.54
C VAL A 485 38.22 14.91 -5.53
N HIS A 486 38.86 13.92 -6.17
CA HIS A 486 40.31 13.81 -6.20
C HIS A 486 40.83 14.08 -7.62
N PRO A 487 41.54 15.20 -7.84
CA PRO A 487 42.06 15.55 -9.15
C PRO A 487 43.22 14.64 -9.53
N VAL A 488 43.27 14.21 -10.80
CA VAL A 488 44.43 13.49 -11.35
C VAL A 488 45.02 14.25 -12.54
N SER A 489 46.34 14.38 -12.56
CA SER A 489 47.04 15.15 -13.59
C SER A 489 47.04 14.42 -14.94
N LYS A 490 47.08 13.08 -14.93
CA LYS A 490 47.05 12.23 -16.12
C LYS A 490 46.01 11.10 -15.95
N PRO A 491 45.24 10.74 -16.99
CA PRO A 491 44.27 9.64 -16.92
C PRO A 491 44.86 8.31 -16.45
N GLN A 492 46.14 8.07 -16.76
CA GLN A 492 46.86 6.85 -16.39
C GLN A 492 47.09 6.72 -14.87
N GLN A 493 47.01 7.82 -14.11
CA GLN A 493 47.20 7.82 -12.66
C GLN A 493 45.92 7.48 -11.89
N LYS A 494 44.77 7.39 -12.56
CA LYS A 494 43.49 7.07 -11.93
C LYS A 494 43.50 5.76 -11.14
N PRO A 495 44.05 4.64 -11.65
CA PRO A 495 44.06 3.39 -10.91
C PRO A 495 44.87 3.50 -9.60
N ASP A 496 45.99 4.22 -9.65
CA ASP A 496 46.86 4.41 -8.48
C ASP A 496 46.16 5.28 -7.42
N VAL A 497 45.62 6.43 -7.83
CA VAL A 497 44.89 7.32 -6.93
C VAL A 497 43.64 6.62 -6.36
N LEU A 498 42.92 5.84 -7.17
CA LEU A 498 41.80 5.05 -6.68
C LEU A 498 42.24 4.00 -5.65
N ALA A 499 43.36 3.32 -5.90
CA ALA A 499 43.91 2.33 -4.97
C ALA A 499 44.32 2.95 -3.64
N ASP A 500 44.94 4.13 -3.66
CA ASP A 500 45.34 4.87 -2.46
C ASP A 500 44.11 5.31 -1.66
N LEU A 501 43.10 5.85 -2.34
CA LEU A 501 41.86 6.27 -1.71
C LEU A 501 41.12 5.10 -1.05
N LEU A 502 41.08 3.94 -1.72
CA LEU A 502 40.47 2.72 -1.18
C LEU A 502 41.23 2.17 0.02
N LYS A 503 42.58 2.23 0.01
CA LYS A 503 43.44 1.66 1.06
C LYS A 503 43.61 2.55 2.27
N GLU A 504 43.55 3.86 2.10
CA GLU A 504 43.90 4.80 3.18
C GLU A 504 42.73 5.69 3.56
N VAL A 505 42.04 6.30 2.60
CA VAL A 505 41.05 7.35 2.88
C VAL A 505 39.69 6.77 3.29
N VAL A 506 39.17 5.79 2.55
CA VAL A 506 37.88 5.15 2.87
C VAL A 506 37.89 4.46 4.25
N PRO A 507 38.91 3.67 4.62
CA PRO A 507 39.02 3.07 5.96
C PRO A 507 39.04 4.11 7.09
N GLN A 508 39.77 5.22 6.91
CA GLN A 508 39.84 6.29 7.90
C GLN A 508 38.49 6.99 8.10
N ILE A 509 37.78 7.30 7.00
CA ILE A 509 36.46 7.94 7.07
C ILE A 509 35.44 7.02 7.76
N LEU A 510 35.46 5.73 7.44
CA LEU A 510 34.55 4.75 8.03
C LEU A 510 34.98 4.25 9.41
N SER A 511 36.19 4.61 9.87
CA SER A 511 36.80 4.14 11.12
C SER A 511 36.87 2.60 11.21
N ILE A 512 37.19 1.94 10.10
CA ILE A 512 37.36 0.47 10.02
C ILE A 512 38.70 0.12 9.34
N PRO A 513 39.26 -1.08 9.58
CA PRO A 513 40.44 -1.57 8.85
C PRO A 513 40.12 -1.81 7.37
N PHE A 514 41.11 -1.64 6.48
CA PHE A 514 40.93 -1.90 5.05
C PHE A 514 40.57 -3.37 4.76
N GLU A 515 41.05 -4.30 5.59
CA GLU A 515 40.76 -5.72 5.51
C GLU A 515 39.27 -6.03 5.73
N GLU A 516 38.52 -5.16 6.40
CA GLU A 516 37.08 -5.30 6.60
C GLU A 516 36.25 -4.77 5.41
N LEU A 517 36.85 -3.92 4.55
CA LEU A 517 36.25 -3.47 3.29
C LEU A 517 36.35 -4.52 2.18
N ILE A 518 37.36 -5.39 2.25
CA ILE A 518 37.58 -6.47 1.28
C ILE A 518 36.97 -7.76 1.86
N LEU A 519 35.83 -8.18 1.30
CA LEU A 519 35.15 -9.38 1.77
C LEU A 519 36.02 -10.64 1.70
N LYS A 520 36.11 -11.34 2.85
CA LYS A 520 36.13 -12.81 2.96
C LYS A 520 34.77 -13.29 3.48
N GLY A 521 33.74 -13.35 2.63
CA GLY A 521 32.42 -13.88 2.98
C GLY A 521 31.29 -13.44 2.04
N ASP A 522 30.12 -14.07 2.13
CA ASP A 522 29.01 -13.93 1.16
C ASP A 522 28.14 -12.66 1.29
N LYS A 523 28.36 -11.77 2.29
CA LYS A 523 27.58 -10.51 2.42
C LYS A 523 28.39 -9.31 2.93
N PRO A 524 28.48 -8.19 2.19
CA PRO A 524 29.13 -6.97 2.67
C PRO A 524 28.32 -6.28 3.78
N VAL A 525 29.02 -5.80 4.81
CA VAL A 525 28.45 -4.94 5.87
C VAL A 525 28.37 -3.47 5.39
N HIS A 526 29.24 -3.09 4.45
CA HIS A 526 29.32 -1.76 3.86
C HIS A 526 29.37 -1.86 2.33
N ALA A 527 28.66 -0.98 1.63
CA ALA A 527 28.69 -0.88 0.18
C ALA A 527 28.85 0.59 -0.23
N GLY A 528 29.59 0.82 -1.32
CA GLY A 528 29.86 2.15 -1.86
C GLY A 528 30.05 2.09 -3.38
N VAL A 529 29.86 3.21 -4.07
CA VAL A 529 29.97 3.29 -5.53
C VAL A 529 31.08 4.27 -5.89
N ILE A 530 32.08 3.78 -6.64
CA ILE A 530 33.21 4.61 -7.07
C ILE A 530 33.05 4.91 -8.56
N PHE A 531 32.95 6.20 -8.88
CA PHE A 531 32.84 6.66 -10.26
C PHE A 531 34.19 7.17 -10.76
N SER A 532 34.70 6.55 -11.82
CA SER A 532 35.94 6.93 -12.53
C SER A 532 35.66 7.39 -13.98
N GLY A 533 34.51 8.04 -14.22
CA GLY A 533 34.04 8.37 -15.58
C GLY A 533 34.79 9.51 -16.29
N SER A 534 35.26 10.54 -15.56
CA SER A 534 35.86 11.75 -16.17
C SER A 534 37.39 11.68 -16.26
N PRO A 535 38.05 12.02 -17.38
CA PRO A 535 39.48 11.72 -17.63
C PRO A 535 40.47 12.29 -16.62
N ARG A 536 40.07 13.26 -15.77
CA ARG A 536 40.92 13.95 -14.79
C ARG A 536 40.46 13.86 -13.34
N VAL A 537 39.46 13.04 -13.03
CA VAL A 537 38.89 12.98 -11.67
C VAL A 537 38.57 11.55 -11.26
N VAL A 538 38.78 11.26 -9.98
CA VAL A 538 38.18 10.13 -9.26
C VAL A 538 37.15 10.68 -8.26
N MET A 539 35.93 10.17 -8.33
CA MET A 539 34.83 10.56 -7.43
C MET A 539 34.44 9.37 -6.55
N ILE A 540 34.40 9.60 -5.24
CA ILE A 540 34.00 8.61 -4.24
C ILE A 540 32.75 9.12 -3.52
N ILE A 541 31.75 8.25 -3.43
CA ILE A 541 30.47 8.46 -2.75
C ILE A 541 30.36 7.46 -1.60
#